data_AF-A0A967I8E5-F1
#
_entry.id   AF-A0A967I8E5-F1
#
_cell.length_a   1.000
_cell.length_b   1.000
_cell.length_c   1.000
_cell.angle_alpha   90.00
_cell.angle_beta   90.00
_cell.angle_gamma   90.00
#
_symmetry.space_group_name_H-M   'P 1'
#
loop_
_entity.id
_entity.type
_entity.pdbx_description
1 polymer ?
#
loop_
_entity_poly.entity_id
_entity_poly.type
_entity_poly.pdbx_seq_one_letter_code
_entity_poly.pdbx_strand_id
1 'polypeptide(L)'
;GLGWDLTDCEGRWLQADFGDLSVVSLYMPSGSHSEERQQIKFQVMDHLMPRLKEMAQEGREYVICGDWNIAHRKIDIKNWRGNLKNSG
;
A
#
# COMPACT_ATOMS: atom_id res chain seq x y z
N GLY A 1 3.14 7.03 -11.55
CA GLY A 1 2.13 7.45 -10.57
C GLY A 1 0.83 6.75 -10.86
N LEU A 2 -0.09 6.80 -9.90
CA LEU A 2 -1.45 6.26 -10.01
C LEU A 2 -2.47 7.31 -10.48
N GLY A 3 -2.04 8.57 -10.65
CA GLY A 3 -2.93 9.70 -10.92
C GLY A 3 -3.61 10.22 -9.65
N TRP A 4 -3.10 9.86 -8.47
CA TRP A 4 -3.61 10.34 -7.18
C TRP A 4 -2.55 11.22 -6.52
N ASP A 5 -2.88 12.49 -6.28
CA ASP A 5 -1.90 13.44 -5.72
C ASP A 5 -1.31 12.95 -4.41
N LEU A 6 -2.11 12.33 -3.53
CA LEU A 6 -1.69 11.77 -2.23
C LEU A 6 -0.60 10.69 -2.34
N THR A 7 -0.46 10.02 -3.48
CA THR A 7 0.59 9.02 -3.71
C THR A 7 1.70 9.53 -4.62
N ASP A 8 1.33 10.32 -5.63
CA ASP A 8 2.22 10.70 -6.72
C ASP A 8 3.18 11.82 -6.29
N CYS A 9 2.74 12.76 -5.44
CA CYS A 9 3.61 13.82 -4.92
C CYS A 9 4.67 13.32 -3.94
N GLU A 10 4.43 12.16 -3.30
CA GLU A 10 5.35 11.51 -2.36
C GLU A 10 6.11 10.33 -3.00
N GLY A 11 5.94 10.06 -4.31
CA GLY A 11 6.67 9.01 -5.02
C GLY A 11 6.38 7.58 -4.54
N ARG A 12 5.13 7.31 -4.14
CA ARG A 12 4.74 6.06 -3.44
C ARG A 12 4.45 4.86 -4.34
N TRP A 13 4.43 5.05 -5.65
CA TRP A 13 4.15 4.00 -6.63
C TRP A 13 5.02 4.14 -7.86
N LEU A 14 5.80 3.10 -8.14
CA LEU A 14 6.54 2.94 -9.39
C LEU A 14 6.20 1.57 -9.99
N GLN A 15 5.88 1.55 -11.28
CA GLN A 15 5.58 0.33 -12.03
C GLN A 15 6.53 0.23 -13.22
N ALA A 16 7.04 -0.98 -13.46
CA ALA A 16 7.78 -1.35 -14.66
C ALA A 16 7.11 -2.54 -15.35
N ASP A 17 6.97 -2.45 -16.67
CA ASP A 17 6.21 -3.39 -17.48
C ASP A 17 7.14 -4.19 -18.39
N PHE A 18 7.01 -5.52 -18.34
CA PHE A 18 7.83 -6.49 -19.07
C PHE A 18 6.93 -7.52 -19.76
N GLY A 19 6.60 -7.29 -21.05
CA GLY A 19 5.60 -8.13 -21.73
C GLY A 19 4.30 -8.13 -20.93
N ASP A 20 3.79 -9.30 -20.55
CA ASP A 20 2.55 -9.49 -19.77
C ASP A 20 2.74 -9.40 -18.24
N LEU A 21 3.95 -9.09 -17.76
CA LEU A 21 4.26 -8.95 -16.34
C LEU A 21 4.47 -7.48 -15.95
N SER A 22 3.77 -7.01 -14.92
CA SER A 22 4.10 -5.76 -14.22
C SER A 22 4.72 -6.03 -12.87
N VAL A 23 5.81 -5.31 -12.59
CA VAL A 23 6.42 -5.27 -11.26
C VAL A 23 6.23 -3.88 -10.69
N VAL A 24 5.66 -3.81 -9.49
CA VAL A 24 5.39 -2.57 -8.77
C VAL A 24 6.28 -2.49 -7.53
N SER A 25 6.82 -1.31 -7.29
CA SER A 25 7.39 -0.89 -6.00
C SER A 25 6.42 0.08 -5.33
N LEU A 26 5.81 -0.37 -4.24
CA LEU A 26 4.87 0.37 -3.40
C LEU A 26 5.56 0.84 -2.10
N TYR A 27 5.33 2.09 -1.71
CA TYR A 27 5.61 2.56 -0.36
C TYR A 27 4.34 3.14 0.27
N MET A 28 3.64 2.33 1.05
CA MET A 28 2.38 2.71 1.67
C MET A 28 2.62 3.78 2.75
N PRO A 29 1.76 4.79 2.91
CA PRO A 29 1.88 5.73 4.03
C PRO A 29 1.89 5.01 5.37
N SER A 30 2.86 5.33 6.21
CA SER A 30 2.80 5.00 7.64
C SER A 30 1.87 5.99 8.35
N GLY A 31 1.07 5.49 9.28
CA GLY A 31 0.18 6.30 10.12
C GLY A 31 0.67 6.45 11.56
N SER A 32 1.86 5.93 11.90
CA SER A 32 2.34 5.85 13.29
C SER A 32 2.80 7.21 13.86
N HIS A 33 2.92 8.24 13.03
CA HIS A 33 3.47 9.54 13.43
C HIS A 33 2.40 10.53 13.92
N SER A 34 1.19 10.50 13.34
CA SER A 34 0.09 11.39 13.71
C SER A 34 -1.26 10.86 13.23
N GLU A 35 -2.35 11.33 13.83
CA GLU A 35 -3.72 11.02 13.39
C GLU A 35 -3.94 11.44 11.93
N GLU A 36 -3.41 12.59 11.51
CA GLU A 36 -3.49 13.05 10.12
C GLU A 36 -2.82 12.06 9.15
N ARG A 37 -1.64 11.53 9.48
CA ARG A 37 -0.99 10.50 8.67
C ARG A 37 -1.76 9.19 8.66
N GLN A 38 -2.43 8.86 9.77
CA GLN A 38 -3.33 7.71 9.82
C GLN A 38 -4.54 7.87 8.88
N GLN A 39 -5.12 9.07 8.81
CA GLN A 39 -6.22 9.36 7.89
C GLN A 39 -5.76 9.32 6.43
N ILE A 40 -4.59 9.88 6.11
CA ILE A 40 -3.99 9.76 4.76
C ILE A 40 -3.79 8.30 4.39
N LYS A 41 -3.29 7.46 5.31
CA LYS A 41 -3.13 6.03 5.09
C LYS A 41 -4.47 5.37 4.72
N PHE A 42 -5.54 5.65 5.47
CA PHE A 42 -6.87 5.10 5.17
C PHE A 42 -7.40 5.58 3.81
N GLN A 43 -7.25 6.86 3.47
CA GLN A 43 -7.65 7.38 2.16
C GLN A 43 -6.91 6.68 1.01
N VAL A 44 -5.59 6.47 1.14
CA VAL A 44 -4.82 5.74 0.14
C VAL A 44 -5.29 4.27 0.06
N MET A 45 -5.66 3.63 1.17
CA MET A 45 -6.23 2.27 1.14
C MET A 45 -7.58 2.23 0.39
N ASP A 46 -8.43 3.23 0.59
CA ASP A 46 -9.74 3.33 -0.06
C ASP A 46 -9.60 3.52 -1.58
N HIS A 47 -8.59 4.25 -2.04
CA HIS A 47 -8.27 4.36 -3.47
C HIS A 47 -7.60 3.09 -4.00
N LEU A 48 -6.70 2.49 -3.23
CA LEU A 48 -5.92 1.33 -3.65
C LEU A 48 -6.78 0.07 -3.83
N MET A 49 -7.78 -0.14 -2.97
CA MET A 49 -8.62 -1.34 -3.02
C MET A 49 -9.37 -1.53 -4.35
N PRO A 50 -10.12 -0.55 -4.89
CA PRO A 50 -10.70 -0.63 -6.23
C PRO A 50 -9.65 -0.88 -7.33
N ARG A 51 -8.53 -0.16 -7.29
CA ARG A 51 -7.45 -0.33 -8.28
C ARG A 51 -6.89 -1.75 -8.29
N LEU A 52 -6.65 -2.33 -7.12
CA LEU A 52 -6.18 -3.72 -7.01
C LEU A 52 -7.20 -4.73 -7.54
N LYS A 53 -8.50 -4.47 -7.37
CA LYS A 53 -9.57 -5.31 -7.94
C LYS A 53 -9.61 -5.23 -9.45
N GLU A 54 -9.42 -4.04 -10.02
CA GLU A 54 -9.30 -3.86 -11.48
C GLU A 54 -8.07 -4.60 -12.01
N MET A 55 -6.90 -4.42 -11.38
CA MET A 55 -5.66 -5.12 -11.75
C MET A 55 -5.83 -6.64 -11.79
N ALA A 56 -6.55 -7.21 -10.81
CA ALA A 56 -6.83 -8.63 -10.76
C ALA A 56 -7.72 -9.14 -11.91
N GLN A 57 -8.41 -8.24 -12.62
CA GLN A 57 -9.31 -8.55 -13.74
C GLN A 57 -8.71 -8.21 -15.12
N GLU A 58 -7.55 -7.56 -15.17
CA GLU A 58 -6.91 -7.09 -16.42
C GLU A 58 -6.28 -8.20 -17.27
N GLY A 59 -6.23 -9.44 -16.77
CA GLY A 59 -5.60 -10.56 -17.49
C GLY A 59 -4.08 -10.46 -17.58
N ARG A 60 -3.48 -9.60 -16.75
CA ARG A 60 -2.04 -9.32 -16.67
C ARG A 60 -1.49 -9.84 -15.34
N GLU A 61 -0.25 -10.31 -15.36
CA GLU A 61 0.42 -10.77 -14.13
C GLU A 61 1.01 -9.58 -13.37
N TYR A 62 0.79 -9.55 -12.06
CA TYR A 62 1.22 -8.45 -11.19
C TYR A 62 2.04 -8.95 -10.01
N VAL A 63 3.23 -8.39 -9.83
CA VAL A 63 4.01 -8.52 -8.60
C VAL A 63 4.07 -7.16 -7.92
N ILE A 64 3.39 -7.03 -6.78
CA ILE A 64 3.38 -5.80 -6.00
C ILE A 64 4.32 -5.95 -4.82
N CYS A 65 5.58 -5.56 -5.02
CA CYS A 65 6.58 -5.47 -3.98
C CYS A 65 6.42 -4.14 -3.25
N GLY A 66 6.74 -4.11 -1.96
CA GLY A 66 6.74 -2.86 -1.23
C GLY A 66 6.74 -2.99 0.27
N ASP A 67 6.82 -1.84 0.91
CA ASP A 67 6.52 -1.70 2.32
C ASP A 67 5.06 -1.25 2.47
N TRP A 68 4.24 -2.19 2.93
CA TRP A 68 2.81 -1.99 3.15
C TRP A 68 2.51 -1.24 4.46
N ASN A 69 3.48 -1.11 5.36
CA ASN A 69 3.29 -0.53 6.70
C ASN A 69 2.11 -1.16 7.47
N ILE A 70 1.81 -2.45 7.25
CA ILE A 70 0.71 -3.16 7.91
C ILE A 70 1.16 -4.59 8.23
N ALA A 71 1.16 -4.96 9.51
CA ALA A 71 1.14 -6.36 9.93
C ALA A 71 -0.26 -6.96 9.78
N HIS A 72 -0.42 -8.03 8.99
CA HIS A 72 -1.73 -8.62 8.68
C HIS A 72 -2.33 -9.41 9.86
N ARG A 73 -1.50 -10.16 10.57
CA ARG A 73 -1.91 -11.07 11.64
C ARG A 73 -1.02 -10.91 12.86
N LYS A 74 -1.51 -11.37 14.01
CA LYS A 74 -0.75 -11.33 15.28
C LYS A 74 0.61 -12.04 15.21
N ILE A 75 0.73 -13.07 14.37
CA ILE A 75 1.98 -13.80 14.16
C ILE A 75 3.03 -12.97 13.40
N ASP A 76 2.60 -11.96 12.65
CA ASP A 76 3.47 -11.12 11.83
C ASP A 76 4.16 -10.02 12.65
N ILE A 77 3.82 -9.87 13.95
CA ILE A 77 4.37 -8.83 14.83
C ILE A 77 4.65 -9.36 16.23
N LYS A 78 5.90 -9.18 16.69
CA LYS A 78 6.40 -9.70 17.97
C LYS A 78 5.59 -9.21 19.18
N ASN A 79 5.26 -7.92 19.25
CA ASN A 79 4.50 -7.32 20.34
C ASN A 79 3.10 -6.86 19.88
N TRP A 80 2.28 -7.79 19.38
CA TRP A 80 0.95 -7.48 18.84
C TRP A 80 0.04 -6.77 19.85
N ARG A 81 0.11 -7.13 21.15
CA ARG A 81 -0.73 -6.53 22.20
C ARG A 81 -0.45 -5.04 22.38
N GLY A 82 0.83 -4.67 22.41
CA GLY A 82 1.25 -3.27 22.56
C GLY A 82 0.98 -2.41 21.32
N ASN A 83 0.83 -3.03 20.14
CA ASN A 83 0.68 -2.33 18.87
C ASN A 83 -0.76 -2.30 18.33
N LEU A 84 -1.77 -2.69 19.11
CA LEU A 84 -3.17 -2.65 18.66
C LEU A 84 -3.66 -1.26 18.21
N LYS A 85 -3.02 -0.19 18.70
CA LYS A 85 -3.33 1.21 18.37
C LYS A 85 -2.29 1.86 17.44
N ASN A 86 -1.26 1.13 17.05
CA ASN A 86 -0.19 1.64 16.20
C ASN A 86 -0.32 1.02 14.82
N SER A 87 -0.21 1.84 13.79
CA SER A 87 -0.23 1.40 12.41
C SER A 87 1.19 1.12 11.92
N GLY A 88 1.75 0.00 12.39
CA GLY A 88 3.00 -0.59 11.91
C GLY A 88 2.75 -1.86 11.11
#